data_AF-X0ZNF3-F1
#
_entry.id   AF-X0ZNF3-F1
#
_cell.length_a   1.000
_cell.length_b   1.000
_cell.length_c   1.000
_cell.angle_alpha   90.00
_cell.angle_beta   90.00
_cell.angle_gamma   90.00
#
_symmetry.space_group_name_H-M   'P 1'
#
loop_
_entity.id
_entity.type
_entity.pdbx_description
1 polymer ?
#
loop_
_entity_poly.entity_id
_entity_poly.type
_entity_poly.pdbx_seq_one_letter_code
_entity_poly.pdbx_strand_id
1 'polypeptide(L)'
;EIEKRVTKYIQENISFVTFQIENKSKVLELESKIISTVSLCDECKPSQNWLGLFSPVEKIRRSGLWLVNELWKTPLSEDDLKELKNIL
;
A
#
# COMPACT_ATOMS: atom_id res chain seq x y z
N GLU A 1 -4.95 5.61 -26.95
CA GLU A 1 -6.00 4.57 -26.79
C GLU A 1 -5.81 3.72 -25.53
N ILE A 2 -4.60 3.23 -25.26
CA ILE A 2 -4.28 2.43 -24.06
C ILE A 2 -4.62 3.16 -22.75
N GLU A 3 -4.23 4.42 -22.59
CA GLU A 3 -4.51 5.19 -21.37
C GLU A 3 -6.01 5.23 -21.03
N LYS A 4 -6.87 5.48 -22.03
CA LYS A 4 -8.34 5.48 -21.83
C LYS A 4 -8.83 4.11 -21.33
N ARG A 5 -8.28 3.02 -21.85
CA ARG A 5 -8.62 1.65 -21.40
C ARG A 5 -8.14 1.40 -19.97
N VAL A 6 -6.93 1.82 -19.63
CA VAL A 6 -6.37 1.71 -18.26
C VAL A 6 -7.21 2.53 -17.28
N THR A 7 -7.52 3.79 -17.59
CA THR A 7 -8.36 4.65 -16.75
C THR A 7 -9.73 4.05 -16.51
N LYS A 8 -10.39 3.57 -17.57
CA LYS A 8 -11.70 2.91 -17.46
C LYS A 8 -11.63 1.69 -16.54
N TYR A 9 -10.62 0.83 -16.71
CA TYR A 9 -10.43 -0.34 -15.86
C TYR A 9 -10.24 0.04 -14.38
N ILE A 10 -9.41 1.05 -14.08
CA ILE A 10 -9.19 1.53 -12.71
C ILE A 10 -10.50 2.04 -12.11
N GLN A 11 -11.26 2.86 -12.84
CA GLN A 11 -12.52 3.43 -12.35
C GLN A 11 -13.60 2.35 -12.10
N GLU A 12 -13.64 1.29 -12.91
CA GLU A 12 -14.64 0.23 -12.81
C GLU A 12 -14.29 -0.87 -11.79
N ASN A 13 -13.00 -1.09 -11.50
CA ASN A 13 -12.55 -2.26 -10.73
C ASN A 13 -11.81 -1.92 -9.44
N ILE A 14 -11.48 -0.64 -9.20
CA ILE A 14 -10.70 -0.22 -8.03
C ILE A 14 -11.48 0.85 -7.26
N SER A 15 -11.64 0.63 -5.96
CA SER A 15 -12.16 1.61 -5.01
C SER A 15 -11.03 2.17 -4.15
N PHE A 16 -11.17 3.42 -3.72
CA PHE A 16 -10.19 4.09 -2.87
C PHE A 16 -10.87 4.61 -1.60
N VAL A 17 -10.12 4.63 -0.51
CA VAL A 17 -10.48 5.28 0.75
C VAL A 17 -9.50 6.42 0.97
N THR A 18 -10.00 7.60 1.35
CA THR A 18 -9.18 8.80 1.57
C THR A 18 -9.37 9.32 2.99
N PHE A 19 -8.25 9.55 3.69
CA PHE A 19 -8.25 10.11 5.04
C PHE A 19 -7.79 11.57 4.99
N GLN A 20 -8.59 12.50 5.51
CA GLN A 20 -8.17 13.89 5.65
C GLN A 20 -7.37 14.07 6.94
N ILE A 21 -6.09 14.39 6.82
CA ILE A 21 -5.17 14.55 7.95
C ILE A 21 -4.34 15.81 7.73
N GLU A 22 -4.48 16.79 8.61
CA GLU A 22 -3.81 18.09 8.47
C GLU A 22 -2.33 18.06 8.86
N ASN A 23 -1.96 17.13 9.75
CA ASN A 23 -0.61 17.03 10.26
C ASN A 23 0.28 16.17 9.34
N LYS A 24 1.26 16.79 8.69
CA LYS A 24 2.21 16.11 7.79
C LYS A 24 3.01 14.99 8.46
N SER A 25 3.44 15.18 9.70
CA SER A 25 4.18 14.13 10.43
C SER A 25 3.31 12.91 10.65
N LYS A 26 2.03 13.12 10.95
CA LYS A 26 1.06 12.05 11.14
C LYS A 26 0.75 11.31 9.83
N VAL A 27 0.67 12.02 8.71
CA VAL A 27 0.54 11.41 7.38
C VAL A 27 1.71 10.47 7.10
N LEU A 28 2.95 10.93 7.31
CA LEU A 28 4.15 10.11 7.08
C LEU A 28 4.20 8.89 8.01
N GLU A 29 3.80 9.05 9.27
CA GLU A 29 3.73 7.95 10.23
C GLU A 29 2.71 6.88 9.78
N LEU A 30 1.49 7.30 9.44
CA LEU A 30 0.43 6.40 9.00
C LEU A 30 0.77 5.74 7.66
N GLU A 31 1.35 6.48 6.71
CA GLU A 31 1.84 5.93 5.44
C GLU A 31 2.86 4.80 5.71
N SER A 32 3.83 5.06 6.60
CA SER A 32 4.85 4.08 6.97
C SER A 32 4.24 2.81 7.56
N LYS A 33 3.29 2.98 8.49
CA LYS A 33 2.59 1.87 9.15
C LYS A 33 1.72 1.07 8.20
N ILE A 34 0.99 1.73 7.29
CA ILE A 34 0.14 1.06 6.29
C ILE A 34 1.00 0.22 5.35
N ILE A 35 2.08 0.78 4.81
CA ILE A 35 3.02 0.05 3.94
C ILE A 35 3.63 -1.14 4.69
N SER A 36 4.08 -0.91 5.93
CA SER A 36 4.67 -1.96 6.77
C SER A 36 3.70 -3.11 7.00
N THR A 37 2.44 -2.79 7.31
CA THR A 37 1.36 -3.78 7.55
C THR A 37 1.20 -4.73 6.37
N VAL A 38 1.13 -4.19 5.15
CA VAL A 38 0.99 -5.04 3.95
C VAL A 38 2.29 -5.79 3.66
N SER A 39 3.46 -5.16 3.81
CA SER A 39 4.75 -5.81 3.53
C SER A 39 5.14 -6.94 4.50
N LEU A 40 4.53 -6.96 5.69
CA LEU A 40 4.71 -7.98 6.73
C LEU A 40 3.57 -9.02 6.75
N CYS A 41 2.57 -8.88 5.88
CA CYS A 41 1.46 -9.81 5.80
C CYS A 41 1.87 -11.09 5.06
N ASP A 42 2.06 -12.20 5.79
CA ASP A 42 2.49 -13.48 5.22
C ASP A 42 1.49 -14.10 4.22
N GLU A 43 0.21 -13.71 4.34
CA GLU A 43 -0.87 -14.15 3.46
C GLU A 43 -1.03 -13.26 2.23
N CYS A 44 -0.56 -12.01 2.29
CA CYS A 44 -0.70 -11.03 1.22
C CYS A 44 0.38 -11.27 0.16
N LYS A 45 -0.02 -11.70 -1.04
CA LYS A 45 0.91 -12.02 -2.12
C LYS A 45 0.47 -11.40 -3.44
N PRO A 46 1.41 -10.91 -4.25
CA PRO A 46 1.08 -10.47 -5.60
C PRO A 46 0.65 -11.67 -6.45
N SER A 47 -0.07 -11.39 -7.53
CA SER A 47 -0.39 -12.39 -8.55
C SER A 47 0.87 -13.06 -9.10
N GLN A 48 0.79 -14.35 -9.42
CA GLN A 48 1.94 -15.14 -9.90
C GLN A 48 2.62 -14.55 -11.15
N ASN A 49 1.86 -13.84 -11.99
CA ASN A 49 2.35 -13.21 -13.21
C ASN A 49 2.74 -11.73 -13.01
N TRP A 50 2.81 -11.24 -11.77
CA TRP A 50 3.18 -9.86 -11.50
C TRP A 50 4.67 -9.64 -11.77
N LEU A 51 4.99 -8.67 -12.63
CA LEU A 51 6.36 -8.41 -13.09
C LEU A 51 7.33 -8.03 -11.96
N GLY A 52 6.82 -7.54 -10.81
CA GLY A 52 7.65 -7.20 -9.65
C GLY A 52 8.43 -8.39 -9.09
N LEU A 53 7.96 -9.61 -9.31
CA LEU A 53 8.66 -10.84 -8.93
C LEU A 53 10.01 -11.00 -9.65
N PHE A 54 10.18 -10.38 -10.83
CA PHE A 54 11.40 -10.40 -11.63
C PHE A 54 12.18 -9.07 -11.58
N SER A 55 11.77 -8.12 -10.74
CA SER A 55 12.43 -6.83 -10.60
C SER A 55 13.92 -7.02 -10.27
N PRO A 56 14.86 -6.22 -10.81
CA PRO A 56 16.27 -6.28 -10.39
C PRO A 56 16.46 -5.83 -8.93
N VAL A 57 15.52 -5.06 -8.38
CA VAL A 57 15.55 -4.57 -7.01
C VAL A 57 15.03 -5.63 -6.06
N GLU A 58 15.91 -6.16 -5.20
CA GLU A 58 15.56 -7.22 -4.25
C GLU A 58 14.39 -6.86 -3.35
N LYS A 59 14.35 -5.60 -2.87
CA LYS A 59 13.26 -5.13 -2.00
C LYS A 59 11.89 -5.30 -2.62
N ILE A 60 11.75 -5.01 -3.92
CA ILE A 60 10.49 -5.16 -4.67
C ILE A 60 10.11 -6.64 -4.80
N ARG A 61 11.09 -7.51 -5.13
CA ARG A 61 10.84 -8.95 -5.25
C ARG A 61 10.36 -9.56 -3.93
N ARG A 62 11.02 -9.20 -2.82
CA ARG A 62 10.77 -9.77 -1.50
C ARG A 62 9.53 -9.22 -0.83
N SER A 63 9.22 -7.94 -1.01
CA SER A 63 8.06 -7.32 -0.36
C SER A 63 6.75 -7.66 -1.06
N GLY A 64 6.80 -8.04 -2.34
CA GLY A 64 5.57 -8.18 -3.14
C GLY A 64 4.93 -6.83 -3.48
N LEU A 65 5.63 -5.71 -3.26
CA LEU A 65 5.13 -4.35 -3.47
C LEU A 65 6.02 -3.57 -4.45
N TRP A 66 5.42 -2.73 -5.29
CA TRP A 66 6.16 -1.88 -6.25
C TRP A 66 6.75 -0.63 -5.58
N LEU A 67 7.44 -0.79 -4.46
CA LEU A 67 8.09 0.30 -3.70
C LEU A 67 9.25 -0.25 -2.86
N VAL A 68 10.09 0.64 -2.34
CA VAL A 68 11.31 0.28 -1.57
C VAL A 68 11.42 0.96 -0.21
N ASN A 69 10.59 1.98 0.04
CA ASN A 69 10.57 2.77 1.25
C ASN A 69 9.58 2.16 2.25
N GLU A 70 9.80 2.40 3.54
CA GLU A 70 8.85 2.01 4.60
C GLU A 70 8.48 0.53 4.71
N LEU A 71 9.18 -0.35 4.00
CA LEU A 71 8.99 -1.80 4.06
C LEU A 71 9.48 -2.37 5.39
N TRP A 72 8.74 -3.35 5.92
CA TRP A 72 9.10 -4.15 7.10
C TRP A 72 9.45 -3.35 8.36
N LYS A 73 8.83 -2.17 8.56
CA LYS A 73 8.94 -1.41 9.81
C LYS A 73 7.81 -1.80 10.78
N THR A 74 7.31 -0.86 11.56
CA THR A 74 6.22 -1.08 12.51
C THR A 74 4.87 -1.10 11.77
N PRO A 75 4.09 -2.19 11.85
CA PRO A 75 2.74 -2.22 11.28
C PRO A 75 1.75 -1.35 12.08
N LEU A 76 0.54 -1.20 11.56
CA LEU A 76 -0.57 -0.58 12.28
C LEU A 76 -0.89 -1.38 13.55
N SER A 77 -1.10 -0.67 14.65
CA SER A 77 -1.66 -1.21 15.88
C SER A 77 -3.19 -1.12 15.88
N GLU A 78 -3.82 -1.78 16.84
CA GLU A 78 -5.28 -1.65 17.06
C GLU A 78 -5.71 -0.20 17.32
N ASP A 79 -4.88 0.59 18.00
CA ASP A 79 -5.20 2.00 18.25
C ASP A 79 -5.05 2.86 16.99
N ASP A 80 -4.08 2.55 16.12
CA ASP A 80 -3.99 3.17 14.79
C ASP A 80 -5.24 2.88 13.95
N LEU A 81 -5.77 1.65 14.02
CA LEU A 81 -7.00 1.27 13.31
C LEU A 81 -8.23 2.00 13.85
N LYS A 82 -8.34 2.16 15.17
CA LYS A 82 -9.42 2.95 15.79
C LYS A 82 -9.33 4.41 15.37
N GLU A 83 -8.13 4.97 15.35
CA GLU A 83 -7.91 6.34 14.89
C GLU A 83 -8.35 6.52 13.44
N LEU A 84 -7.92 5.65 12.53
CA LEU A 84 -8.33 5.69 11.12
C LEU A 84 -9.84 5.56 10.94
N LYS A 85 -10.50 4.71 11.73
CA LYS A 85 -11.97 4.57 11.72
C LYS A 85 -12.70 5.83 12.17
N ASN A 86 -12.11 6.62 13.08
CA ASN A 86 -12.71 7.87 13.54
C ASN A 86 -12.52 9.03 12.55
N ILE A 87 -11.65 8.88 11.55
CA ILE A 87 -11.43 9.87 10.47
C ILE A 87 -12.44 9.67 9.32
N LEU A 88 -12.96 8.45 9.16
CA LEU A 88 -13.99 8.11 8.16
C LEU A 88 -15.39 8.58 8.60
#